data_AF-A0A6I2Z1H6-F1
#
_entry.id   AF-A0A6I2Z1H6-F1
#
_cell.length_a   1.000
_cell.length_b   1.000
_cell.length_c   1.000
_cell.angle_alpha   90.00
_cell.angle_beta   90.00
_cell.angle_gamma   90.00
#
_symmetry.space_group_name_H-M   'P 1'
#
loop_
_entity.id
_entity.type
_entity.pdbx_description
1 polymer ?
#
loop_
_entity_poly.entity_id
_entity_poly.type
_entity_poly.pdbx_seq_one_letter_code
_entity_poly.pdbx_strand_id
1 'polypeptide(L)'
;MFNKNSVKAFKNNAFRAVIVGLSGAALVMSLSACSLASSIKSVYEGQPFPQMPAPEVATYVLDLSGSTYPTAQLDALGSGINDFIAGQSLGNPFTKSPVAPRGLSIQFVTKNSAQAPRILLVSTKTSQSLYEYIKEKDLNLEGSLQLWNGLVNARTQIWQDSALEANQADCVNKVVEMLGRQQLLPDALKIPAGIICQDAKQTATSFKRLQDFVANPGIEMGSDVKGAIEASLKNLATAKVENPSARLTLVIASDMVDEVSLTLPRRLTGVDSKDVCQMAVQDAGNAVNDYSSVNVVIVGARNSKVNTKTLDQVQAYWTCYLNQIGITNVTEQSDLSGF
;
A
#
# COMPACT_ATOMS: atom_id res chain seq x y z
N MET A 1 -11.01 59.06 -25.19
CA MET A 1 -11.36 58.50 -26.51
C MET A 1 -11.33 56.97 -26.41
N PHE A 2 -12.46 56.35 -26.71
CA PHE A 2 -12.67 54.90 -26.75
C PHE A 2 -12.21 54.30 -28.08
N ASN A 3 -11.68 53.07 -28.06
CA ASN A 3 -12.14 51.90 -28.84
C ASN A 3 -11.32 50.66 -28.38
N LYS A 4 -11.91 49.61 -27.76
CA LYS A 4 -12.73 48.49 -28.34
C LYS A 4 -11.90 47.63 -29.31
N ASN A 5 -11.76 46.31 -29.21
CA ASN A 5 -12.67 45.18 -28.94
C ASN A 5 -11.77 43.93 -28.60
N SER A 6 -12.18 42.78 -28.06
CA SER A 6 -13.48 42.13 -27.88
C SER A 6 -13.33 40.95 -26.90
N VAL A 7 -14.40 40.70 -26.17
CA VAL A 7 -14.67 39.65 -25.17
C VAL A 7 -14.92 38.28 -25.81
N LYS A 8 -14.63 37.19 -25.09
CA LYS A 8 -15.54 36.02 -25.03
C LYS A 8 -15.48 35.34 -23.65
N ALA A 9 -16.51 35.63 -22.87
CA ALA A 9 -16.89 34.92 -21.66
C ALA A 9 -17.95 33.87 -22.03
N PHE A 10 -17.93 32.72 -21.35
CA PHE A 10 -19.12 31.89 -21.19
C PHE A 10 -19.17 31.42 -19.73
N LYS A 11 -19.96 32.14 -18.93
CA LYS A 11 -20.64 31.63 -17.74
C LYS A 11 -22.05 31.27 -18.20
N ASN A 12 -22.55 30.10 -17.84
CA ASN A 12 -23.98 29.82 -17.89
C ASN A 12 -24.39 29.23 -16.54
N ASN A 13 -25.15 30.03 -15.79
CA ASN A 13 -26.01 29.62 -14.70
C ASN A 13 -27.40 30.14 -15.05
N ALA A 14 -28.43 29.49 -14.49
CA ALA A 14 -29.88 29.74 -14.61
C ALA A 14 -30.56 28.76 -15.59
N PHE A 15 -31.71 28.14 -15.31
CA PHE A 15 -32.74 28.45 -14.31
C PHE A 15 -33.85 27.35 -14.29
N ARG A 16 -34.67 27.39 -13.23
CA ARG A 16 -36.08 26.91 -13.08
C ARG A 16 -36.35 25.53 -12.50
N ALA A 17 -36.65 25.57 -11.19
CA ALA A 17 -37.77 24.84 -10.61
C ALA A 17 -39.10 25.32 -11.21
N VAL A 18 -40.03 24.39 -11.45
CA VAL A 18 -41.47 24.63 -11.59
C VAL A 18 -42.18 23.51 -10.84
N ILE A 19 -42.89 23.88 -9.77
CA ILE A 19 -43.93 23.09 -9.10
C ILE A 19 -45.24 23.86 -9.27
N VAL A 20 -46.20 23.27 -10.00
CA VAL A 20 -47.67 23.41 -9.94
C VAL A 20 -48.19 22.22 -10.77
N GLY A 21 -49.17 21.37 -10.47
CA GLY A 21 -50.21 21.27 -9.45
C GLY A 21 -51.38 20.48 -10.08
N LEU A 22 -51.69 19.31 -9.50
CA LEU A 22 -52.97 18.55 -9.45
C LEU A 22 -53.84 18.30 -10.71
N SER A 23 -53.96 17.02 -11.04
CA SER A 23 -55.22 16.24 -11.28
C SER A 23 -54.75 14.77 -11.44
N GLY A 24 -55.34 13.72 -10.90
CA GLY A 24 -56.63 13.46 -10.28
C GLY A 24 -56.93 12.00 -10.61
N ALA A 25 -56.53 11.06 -9.75
CA ALA A 25 -57.03 9.68 -9.77
C ALA A 25 -56.80 9.05 -8.39
N ALA A 26 -57.88 8.98 -7.61
CA ALA A 26 -57.95 8.12 -6.45
C ALA A 26 -57.98 6.66 -6.93
N LEU A 27 -57.03 5.85 -6.48
CA LEU A 27 -57.20 4.41 -6.38
C LEU A 27 -56.87 4.01 -4.94
N VAL A 28 -57.95 3.80 -4.20
CA VAL A 28 -57.98 3.09 -2.93
C VAL A 28 -57.42 1.69 -3.18
N MET A 29 -56.36 1.29 -2.48
CA MET A 29 -56.13 -0.12 -2.20
C MET A 29 -55.83 -0.31 -0.72
N SER A 30 -56.88 -0.80 -0.07
CA SER A 30 -56.90 -1.42 1.24
C SER A 30 -55.84 -2.53 1.36
N LEU A 31 -55.19 -2.54 2.53
CA LEU A 31 -54.43 -3.66 3.07
C LEU A 31 -55.21 -4.98 2.95
N SER A 32 -54.57 -5.99 2.36
CA SER A 32 -54.72 -7.37 2.80
C SER A 32 -53.35 -8.04 2.68
N ALA A 33 -52.84 -8.46 3.85
CA ALA A 33 -51.67 -9.29 3.95
C ALA A 33 -51.97 -10.68 3.38
N CYS A 34 -51.13 -11.18 2.49
CA CYS A 34 -50.85 -12.60 2.34
C CYS A 34 -49.48 -12.75 1.67
N SER A 35 -48.64 -13.53 2.34
CA SER A 35 -47.31 -13.95 1.94
C SER A 35 -47.23 -14.51 0.52
N LEU A 36 -46.27 -14.02 -0.25
CA LEU A 36 -45.53 -14.82 -1.23
C LEU A 36 -44.04 -14.54 -1.01
N ALA A 37 -43.50 -15.16 0.04
CA ALA A 37 -42.14 -15.63 -0.01
C ALA A 37 -42.03 -16.70 -1.12
N SER A 38 -40.85 -16.83 -1.70
CA SER A 38 -40.44 -17.77 -2.74
C SER A 38 -40.94 -17.50 -4.18
N SER A 39 -40.18 -16.68 -4.92
CA SER A 39 -39.79 -16.99 -6.31
C SER A 39 -38.82 -15.99 -6.96
N ILE A 40 -37.84 -15.47 -6.20
CA ILE A 40 -36.55 -15.08 -6.78
C ILE A 40 -35.51 -15.97 -6.12
N LYS A 41 -35.53 -17.24 -6.51
CA LYS A 41 -34.52 -18.21 -6.11
C LYS A 41 -33.26 -17.90 -6.95
N SER A 42 -32.53 -16.92 -6.43
CA SER A 42 -31.08 -16.72 -6.51
C SER A 42 -30.35 -17.58 -7.56
N VAL A 43 -29.82 -16.93 -8.59
CA VAL A 43 -28.79 -17.47 -9.50
C VAL A 43 -27.47 -17.79 -8.75
N TYR A 44 -27.41 -17.56 -7.44
CA TYR A 44 -26.23 -17.72 -6.58
C TYR A 44 -26.40 -18.76 -5.47
N GLU A 45 -27.48 -19.53 -5.43
CA GLU A 45 -27.54 -20.71 -4.55
C GLU A 45 -26.49 -21.74 -5.00
N GLY A 46 -25.40 -21.85 -4.23
CA GLY A 46 -24.36 -22.86 -4.42
C GLY A 46 -22.97 -22.34 -4.79
N GLN A 47 -22.78 -21.02 -4.98
CA GLN A 47 -21.42 -20.48 -5.12
C GLN A 47 -20.77 -20.28 -3.74
N PRO A 48 -19.54 -20.77 -3.52
CA PRO A 48 -18.82 -20.52 -2.28
C PRO A 48 -18.59 -19.01 -2.13
N PHE A 49 -18.65 -18.52 -0.90
CA PHE A 49 -18.33 -17.12 -0.60
C PHE A 49 -16.93 -16.78 -1.16
N PRO A 50 -16.77 -15.69 -1.96
CA PRO A 50 -15.53 -15.38 -2.64
C PRO A 50 -14.36 -15.31 -1.67
N GLN A 51 -13.26 -16.01 -1.97
CA GLN A 51 -12.09 -16.03 -1.10
C GLN A 51 -11.27 -14.76 -1.26
N MET A 52 -10.76 -14.23 -0.14
CA MET A 52 -9.77 -13.16 -0.18
C MET A 52 -8.50 -13.66 -0.88
N PRO A 53 -8.01 -12.96 -1.92
CA PRO A 53 -6.74 -13.32 -2.54
C PRO A 53 -5.58 -13.21 -1.53
N ALA A 54 -4.52 -13.96 -1.79
CA ALA A 54 -3.30 -13.88 -1.00
C ALA A 54 -2.76 -12.44 -0.97
N PRO A 55 -2.40 -11.91 0.21
CA PRO A 55 -1.91 -10.54 0.32
C PRO A 55 -0.58 -10.33 -0.40
N GLU A 56 -0.39 -9.11 -0.88
CA GLU A 56 0.89 -8.59 -1.37
C GLU A 56 1.52 -7.74 -0.28
N VAL A 57 2.65 -8.16 0.26
CA VAL A 57 3.35 -7.45 1.35
C VAL A 57 4.70 -6.98 0.85
N ALA A 58 4.87 -5.65 0.84
CA ALA A 58 6.08 -5.00 0.40
C ALA A 58 6.83 -4.31 1.54
N THR A 59 8.16 -4.40 1.52
CA THR A 59 9.03 -3.50 2.28
C THR A 59 9.86 -2.69 1.31
N TYR A 60 9.80 -1.37 1.40
CA TYR A 60 10.63 -0.47 0.61
C TYR A 60 11.81 -0.04 1.47
N VAL A 61 13.01 -0.28 1.00
CA VAL A 61 14.25 0.25 1.56
C VAL A 61 14.57 1.54 0.83
N LEU A 62 14.54 2.64 1.56
CA LEU A 62 14.86 3.96 1.05
C LEU A 62 16.26 4.37 1.50
N ASP A 63 17.11 4.63 0.52
CA ASP A 63 18.45 5.13 0.76
C ASP A 63 18.47 6.65 0.87
N LEU A 64 18.73 7.12 2.08
CA LEU A 64 18.86 8.54 2.40
C LEU A 64 20.34 8.94 2.56
N SER A 65 21.28 8.04 2.26
CA SER A 65 22.70 8.27 2.46
C SER A 65 23.27 9.31 1.48
N GLY A 66 24.48 9.79 1.79
CA GLY A 66 25.17 10.79 0.99
C GLY A 66 25.71 10.27 -0.35
N SER A 67 25.85 8.96 -0.54
CA SER A 67 26.36 8.34 -1.78
C SER A 67 25.36 8.44 -2.94
N THR A 68 24.08 8.62 -2.61
CA THR A 68 22.96 8.73 -3.56
C THR A 68 22.38 10.17 -3.60
N TYR A 69 21.32 10.34 -4.39
CA TYR A 69 20.46 11.53 -4.39
C TYR A 69 19.12 11.21 -3.70
N PRO A 70 18.94 11.52 -2.40
CA PRO A 70 17.78 11.07 -1.62
C PRO A 70 16.41 11.44 -2.21
N THR A 71 16.28 12.64 -2.78
CA THR A 71 15.03 13.06 -3.46
C THR A 71 14.75 12.22 -4.71
N ALA A 72 15.78 11.87 -5.48
CA ALA A 72 15.61 11.01 -6.65
C ALA A 72 15.28 9.56 -6.26
N GLN A 73 15.75 9.06 -5.11
CA GLN A 73 15.38 7.75 -4.60
C GLN A 73 13.92 7.73 -4.12
N LEU A 74 13.47 8.80 -3.46
CA LEU A 74 12.05 8.99 -3.13
C LEU A 74 11.17 9.06 -4.39
N ASP A 75 11.60 9.81 -5.40
CA ASP A 75 10.89 9.93 -6.67
C ASP A 75 10.89 8.57 -7.43
N ALA A 76 11.98 7.80 -7.35
CA ALA A 76 12.10 6.48 -7.96
C ALA A 76 11.18 5.42 -7.33
N LEU A 77 10.77 5.61 -6.07
CA LEU A 77 9.69 4.82 -5.45
C LEU A 77 8.31 5.09 -6.08
N GLY A 78 8.24 6.06 -7.01
CA GLY A 78 7.04 6.43 -7.74
C GLY A 78 6.12 7.32 -6.90
N SER A 79 5.40 8.22 -7.57
CA SER A 79 4.35 9.07 -6.99
C SER A 79 3.13 8.30 -6.44
N GLY A 80 3.18 6.97 -6.43
CA GLY A 80 2.08 6.07 -6.09
C GLY A 80 1.96 5.67 -4.62
N ILE A 81 2.76 6.23 -3.70
CA ILE A 81 2.58 5.92 -2.26
C ILE A 81 1.15 6.25 -1.79
N ASN A 82 0.54 7.27 -2.39
CA ASN A 82 -0.87 7.63 -2.18
C ASN A 82 -1.81 6.55 -2.74
N ASP A 83 -1.48 5.92 -3.86
CA ASP A 83 -2.26 4.80 -4.43
C ASP A 83 -2.15 3.54 -3.57
N PHE A 84 -0.99 3.32 -2.95
CA PHE A 84 -0.80 2.28 -1.93
C PHE A 84 -1.54 2.59 -0.64
N ILE A 85 -1.67 3.86 -0.25
CA ILE A 85 -2.29 4.30 1.01
C ILE A 85 -3.82 4.45 0.90
N ALA A 86 -4.33 4.71 -0.30
CA ALA A 86 -5.76 4.85 -0.56
C ALA A 86 -6.52 3.53 -0.27
N GLY A 87 -7.85 3.59 -0.33
CA GLY A 87 -8.70 2.43 -0.01
C GLY A 87 -8.49 1.22 -0.92
N GLN A 88 -7.77 1.35 -2.04
CA GLN A 88 -7.43 0.25 -2.94
C GLN A 88 -6.55 -0.81 -2.28
N SER A 89 -5.74 -0.44 -1.28
CA SER A 89 -4.95 -1.39 -0.50
C SER A 89 -5.77 -2.42 0.26
N LEU A 90 -7.07 -2.16 0.46
CA LEU A 90 -7.96 -3.13 1.06
C LEU A 90 -8.11 -4.37 0.17
N GLY A 91 -7.85 -4.27 -1.13
CA GLY A 91 -8.16 -5.32 -2.11
C GLY A 91 -9.65 -5.38 -2.39
N ASN A 92 -10.09 -6.41 -3.12
CA ASN A 92 -11.50 -6.67 -3.37
C ASN A 92 -11.73 -8.14 -3.78
N PRO A 93 -12.32 -8.98 -2.93
CA PRO A 93 -12.61 -10.37 -3.29
C PRO A 93 -13.89 -10.53 -4.10
N PHE A 94 -14.74 -9.49 -4.17
CA PHE A 94 -16.09 -9.57 -4.74
C PHE A 94 -16.16 -9.13 -6.20
N THR A 95 -15.04 -8.70 -6.79
CA THR A 95 -14.93 -8.32 -8.21
C THR A 95 -14.69 -9.54 -9.10
N LYS A 96 -15.03 -9.42 -10.40
CA LYS A 96 -14.78 -10.47 -11.41
C LYS A 96 -13.31 -10.90 -11.48
N SER A 97 -12.41 -9.93 -11.31
CA SER A 97 -10.99 -10.14 -11.12
C SER A 97 -10.67 -9.70 -9.68
N PRO A 98 -10.58 -10.64 -8.73
CA PRO A 98 -10.27 -10.30 -7.35
C PRO A 98 -8.93 -9.56 -7.22
N VAL A 99 -8.89 -8.54 -6.37
CA VAL A 99 -7.70 -7.74 -6.10
C VAL A 99 -7.15 -8.10 -4.73
N ALA A 100 -5.85 -8.40 -4.67
CA ALA A 100 -5.19 -8.74 -3.42
C ALA A 100 -5.13 -7.54 -2.46
N PRO A 101 -5.28 -7.76 -1.15
CA PRO A 101 -4.96 -6.74 -0.17
C PRO A 101 -3.46 -6.47 -0.15
N ARG A 102 -3.08 -5.22 0.09
CA ARG A 102 -1.69 -4.76 0.06
C ARG A 102 -1.23 -4.30 1.45
N GLY A 103 0.02 -4.62 1.78
CA GLY A 103 0.71 -4.11 2.96
C GLY A 103 2.02 -3.46 2.55
N LEU A 104 2.34 -2.31 3.15
CA LEU A 104 3.55 -1.56 2.83
C LEU A 104 4.22 -1.03 4.08
N SER A 105 5.52 -1.31 4.21
CA SER A 105 6.39 -0.65 5.18
C SER A 105 7.64 -0.07 4.55
N ILE A 106 8.17 1.00 5.14
CA ILE A 106 9.41 1.64 4.74
C ILE A 106 10.49 1.35 5.79
N GLN A 107 11.67 0.97 5.30
CA GLN A 107 12.93 0.85 6.03
C GLN A 107 13.93 1.84 5.42
N PHE A 108 14.89 2.31 6.19
CA PHE A 108 15.86 3.30 5.72
C PHE A 108 17.29 2.79 5.78
N VAL A 109 18.10 3.20 4.79
CA VAL A 109 19.56 3.10 4.85
C VAL A 109 20.10 4.31 5.58
N THR A 110 20.82 4.06 6.67
CA THR A 110 21.43 5.09 7.52
C THR A 110 22.82 4.60 7.95
N LYS A 111 23.48 5.29 8.88
CA LYS A 111 24.75 4.78 9.41
C LYS A 111 24.58 3.48 10.23
N ASN A 112 23.43 3.31 10.86
CA ASN A 112 23.07 2.08 11.54
C ASN A 112 21.61 1.78 11.22
N SER A 113 21.39 1.03 10.15
CA SER A 113 20.06 0.79 9.62
C SER A 113 19.21 -0.06 10.56
N ALA A 114 19.82 -0.80 11.49
CA ALA A 114 19.11 -1.51 12.54
C ALA A 114 18.48 -0.58 13.60
N GLN A 115 19.00 0.65 13.75
CA GLN A 115 18.42 1.67 14.63
C GLN A 115 17.46 2.61 13.89
N ALA A 116 17.42 2.55 12.56
CA ALA A 116 16.49 3.35 11.77
C ALA A 116 15.04 2.89 12.03
N PRO A 117 14.08 3.82 12.11
CA PRO A 117 12.69 3.45 12.34
C PRO A 117 12.13 2.70 11.14
N ARG A 118 11.40 1.62 11.40
CA ARG A 118 10.48 1.05 10.42
C ARG A 118 9.15 1.79 10.48
N ILE A 119 8.65 2.24 9.33
CA ILE A 119 7.36 2.91 9.22
C ILE A 119 6.40 2.01 8.46
N LEU A 120 5.38 1.48 9.14
CA LEU A 120 4.29 0.74 8.50
C LEU A 120 3.25 1.74 7.99
N LEU A 121 3.11 1.84 6.67
CA LEU A 121 2.15 2.75 6.05
C LEU A 121 0.76 2.12 5.97
N VAL A 122 0.72 0.84 5.57
CA VAL A 122 -0.53 0.12 5.31
C VAL A 122 -0.42 -1.32 5.78
N SER A 123 -1.49 -1.82 6.41
CA SER A 123 -1.56 -3.17 6.96
C SER A 123 -2.65 -4.00 6.29
N THR A 124 -2.33 -5.24 5.90
CA THR A 124 -3.30 -6.19 5.35
C THR A 124 -4.29 -6.70 6.40
N LYS A 125 -4.01 -6.47 7.69
CA LYS A 125 -4.87 -6.88 8.81
C LYS A 125 -6.25 -6.21 8.75
N THR A 126 -6.30 -4.96 8.27
CA THR A 126 -7.54 -4.20 8.11
C THR A 126 -8.45 -4.92 7.11
N SER A 127 -7.92 -5.29 5.94
CA SER A 127 -8.66 -6.02 4.91
C SER A 127 -9.18 -7.36 5.42
N GLN A 128 -8.34 -8.11 6.14
CA GLN A 128 -8.72 -9.41 6.73
C GLN A 128 -9.87 -9.24 7.73
N SER A 129 -9.76 -8.26 8.63
CA SER A 129 -10.78 -7.99 9.66
C SER A 129 -12.12 -7.59 9.05
N LEU A 130 -12.10 -6.77 7.99
CA LEU A 130 -13.32 -6.39 7.26
C LEU A 130 -13.92 -7.58 6.51
N TYR A 131 -13.08 -8.41 5.90
CA TYR A 131 -13.53 -9.59 5.16
C TYR A 131 -14.19 -10.61 6.09
N GLU A 132 -13.57 -10.88 7.24
CA GLU A 132 -14.13 -11.73 8.29
C GLU A 132 -15.47 -11.18 8.79
N TYR A 133 -15.55 -9.87 9.06
CA TYR A 133 -16.81 -9.23 9.46
C TYR A 133 -17.92 -9.44 8.42
N ILE A 134 -17.66 -9.20 7.13
CA ILE A 134 -18.69 -9.37 6.09
C ILE A 134 -19.11 -10.83 5.97
N LYS A 135 -18.13 -11.75 6.00
CA LYS A 135 -18.38 -13.19 5.94
C LYS A 135 -19.26 -13.67 7.10
N GLU A 136 -19.08 -13.13 8.31
CA GLU A 136 -19.87 -13.46 9.50
C GLU A 136 -21.31 -12.92 9.47
N LYS A 137 -21.57 -11.86 8.71
CA LYS A 137 -22.90 -11.23 8.63
C LYS A 137 -23.85 -11.89 7.63
N ASP A 138 -23.39 -12.93 6.94
CA ASP A 138 -24.19 -13.74 6.00
C ASP A 138 -25.00 -12.89 5.01
N LEU A 139 -24.37 -11.82 4.52
CA LEU A 139 -24.93 -10.97 3.48
C LEU A 139 -24.94 -11.74 2.15
N ASN A 140 -25.94 -11.47 1.31
CA ASN A 140 -25.85 -11.96 -0.06
C ASN A 140 -24.67 -11.29 -0.80
N LEU A 141 -24.27 -11.86 -1.94
CA LEU A 141 -23.07 -11.38 -2.66
C LEU A 141 -23.18 -9.93 -3.13
N GLU A 142 -24.37 -9.50 -3.54
CA GLU A 142 -24.60 -8.11 -3.95
C GLU A 142 -24.43 -7.14 -2.77
N GLY A 143 -24.98 -7.49 -1.61
CA GLY A 143 -24.82 -6.72 -0.38
C GLY A 143 -23.38 -6.69 0.13
N SER A 144 -22.67 -7.81 0.03
CA SER A 144 -21.25 -7.91 0.37
C SER A 144 -20.40 -7.00 -0.53
N LEU A 145 -20.63 -7.05 -1.85
CA LEU A 145 -19.96 -6.20 -2.83
C LEU A 145 -20.26 -4.72 -2.59
N GLN A 146 -21.54 -4.37 -2.37
CA GLN A 146 -21.96 -3.00 -2.12
C GLN A 146 -21.31 -2.44 -0.85
N LEU A 147 -21.32 -3.20 0.25
CA LEU A 147 -20.70 -2.81 1.51
C LEU A 147 -19.18 -2.65 1.34
N TRP A 148 -18.51 -3.61 0.70
CA TRP A 148 -17.07 -3.57 0.48
C TRP A 148 -16.65 -2.35 -0.35
N ASN A 149 -17.33 -2.09 -1.48
CA ASN A 149 -17.08 -0.93 -2.31
C ASN A 149 -17.31 0.38 -1.54
N GLY A 150 -18.34 0.42 -0.69
CA GLY A 150 -18.61 1.53 0.21
C GLY A 150 -17.45 1.78 1.20
N LEU A 151 -16.89 0.72 1.79
CA LEU A 151 -15.77 0.80 2.73
C LEU A 151 -14.48 1.25 2.04
N VAL A 152 -14.19 0.72 0.84
CA VAL A 152 -13.06 1.16 -0.01
C VAL A 152 -13.17 2.65 -0.35
N ASN A 153 -14.36 3.09 -0.78
CA ASN A 153 -14.61 4.49 -1.07
C ASN A 153 -14.48 5.37 0.18
N ALA A 154 -15.08 4.97 1.31
CA ALA A 154 -14.96 5.68 2.57
C ALA A 154 -13.51 5.85 2.98
N ARG A 155 -12.72 4.77 2.97
CA ARG A 155 -11.30 4.80 3.28
C ARG A 155 -10.52 5.77 2.40
N THR A 156 -10.84 5.80 1.11
CA THR A 156 -10.18 6.68 0.12
C THR A 156 -10.47 8.16 0.37
N GLN A 157 -11.64 8.52 0.91
CA GLN A 157 -11.99 9.91 1.15
C GLN A 157 -11.49 10.43 2.50
N ILE A 158 -11.51 9.60 3.55
CA ILE A 158 -11.28 10.09 4.92
C ILE A 158 -9.81 10.13 5.33
N TRP A 159 -8.90 9.49 4.60
CA TRP A 159 -7.56 9.21 5.12
C TRP A 159 -6.62 10.40 5.24
N GLN A 160 -6.94 11.50 4.58
CA GLN A 160 -6.25 12.79 4.72
C GLN A 160 -7.14 13.84 5.40
N ASP A 161 -8.29 13.44 5.94
CA ASP A 161 -9.18 14.36 6.64
C ASP A 161 -8.72 14.50 8.10
N SER A 162 -8.01 15.58 8.38
CA SER A 162 -7.46 15.87 9.71
C SER A 162 -8.53 16.10 10.78
N ALA A 163 -9.75 16.52 10.39
CA ALA A 163 -10.85 16.66 11.34
C ALA A 163 -11.37 15.29 11.81
N LEU A 164 -11.48 14.34 10.87
CA LEU A 164 -11.92 12.97 11.17
C LEU A 164 -10.82 12.17 11.88
N GLU A 165 -9.54 12.43 11.59
CA GLU A 165 -8.40 11.84 12.31
C GLU A 165 -8.44 12.17 13.83
N ALA A 166 -8.81 13.41 14.15
CA ALA A 166 -8.87 13.91 15.52
C ALA A 166 -10.08 13.38 16.31
N ASN A 167 -11.19 13.04 15.64
CA ASN A 167 -12.42 12.59 16.30
C ASN A 167 -12.94 11.27 15.72
N GLN A 168 -12.66 10.18 16.44
CA GLN A 168 -13.08 8.83 16.08
C GLN A 168 -14.61 8.69 15.94
N ALA A 169 -15.39 9.33 16.81
CA ALA A 169 -16.85 9.20 16.78
C ALA A 169 -17.44 9.89 15.54
N ASP A 170 -16.95 11.09 15.22
CA ASP A 170 -17.36 11.81 14.01
C ASP A 170 -16.93 11.06 12.75
N CYS A 171 -15.74 10.47 12.75
CA CYS A 171 -15.29 9.60 11.67
C CYS A 171 -16.25 8.42 11.45
N VAL A 172 -16.59 7.68 12.51
CA VAL A 172 -17.50 6.53 12.42
C VAL A 172 -18.86 6.95 11.90
N ASN A 173 -19.43 8.04 12.43
CA ASN A 173 -20.70 8.57 11.97
C ASN A 173 -20.64 8.97 10.50
N LYS A 174 -19.54 9.61 10.07
CA LYS A 174 -19.34 10.01 8.68
C LYS A 174 -19.24 8.81 7.75
N VAL A 175 -18.48 7.79 8.12
CA VAL A 175 -18.36 6.56 7.32
C VAL A 175 -19.70 5.85 7.22
N VAL A 176 -20.46 5.73 8.32
CA VAL A 176 -21.82 5.13 8.27
C VAL A 176 -22.75 5.93 7.35
N GLU A 177 -22.68 7.27 7.37
CA GLU A 177 -23.41 8.14 6.43
C GLU A 177 -23.01 7.86 4.98
N MET A 178 -21.70 7.75 4.69
CA MET A 178 -21.17 7.47 3.36
C MET A 178 -21.56 6.09 2.83
N LEU A 179 -21.68 5.08 3.71
CA LEU A 179 -22.16 3.76 3.35
C LEU A 179 -23.64 3.81 2.92
N GLY A 180 -24.42 4.76 3.45
CA GLY A 180 -25.83 4.93 3.09
C GLY A 180 -26.67 3.70 3.40
N ARG A 181 -27.68 3.43 2.55
CA ARG A 181 -28.56 2.26 2.74
C ARG A 181 -27.81 0.98 2.37
N GLN A 182 -27.67 0.10 3.35
CA GLN A 182 -27.07 -1.23 3.24
C GLN A 182 -28.08 -2.29 3.69
N GLN A 183 -27.75 -3.57 3.47
CA GLN A 183 -28.53 -4.68 4.04
C GLN A 183 -28.42 -4.74 5.57
N LEU A 184 -27.33 -4.19 6.12
CA LEU A 184 -27.14 -4.04 7.55
C LEU A 184 -27.75 -2.73 8.07
N LEU A 185 -28.26 -2.80 9.30
CA LEU A 185 -28.70 -1.61 10.04
C LEU A 185 -27.51 -0.69 10.37
N PRO A 186 -27.73 0.63 10.51
CA PRO A 186 -26.66 1.59 10.81
C PRO A 186 -25.80 1.23 12.03
N ASP A 187 -26.39 0.67 13.08
CA ASP A 187 -25.64 0.26 14.27
C ASP A 187 -24.66 -0.88 13.99
N ALA A 188 -25.00 -1.82 13.12
CA ALA A 188 -24.08 -2.88 12.71
C ALA A 188 -22.91 -2.33 11.89
N LEU A 189 -23.16 -1.29 11.07
CA LEU A 189 -22.14 -0.63 10.24
C LEU A 189 -21.08 0.13 11.05
N LYS A 190 -21.35 0.45 12.33
CA LYS A 190 -20.37 1.13 13.20
C LYS A 190 -19.07 0.33 13.39
N ILE A 191 -19.14 -1.00 13.35
CA ILE A 191 -17.97 -1.88 13.51
C ILE A 191 -17.01 -1.74 12.31
N PRO A 192 -17.42 -2.05 11.06
CA PRO A 192 -16.52 -1.89 9.91
C PRO A 192 -16.14 -0.42 9.68
N ALA A 193 -17.02 0.54 10.01
CA ALA A 193 -16.68 1.95 10.01
C ALA A 193 -15.56 2.30 11.01
N GLY A 194 -15.61 1.75 12.22
CA GLY A 194 -14.56 1.92 13.24
C GLY A 194 -13.21 1.38 12.79
N ILE A 195 -13.20 0.21 12.14
CA ILE A 195 -11.99 -0.40 11.55
C ILE A 195 -11.40 0.54 10.50
N ILE A 196 -12.22 1.04 9.56
CA ILE A 196 -11.79 1.97 8.51
C ILE A 196 -11.24 3.29 9.07
N CYS A 197 -11.88 3.87 10.07
CA CYS A 197 -11.43 5.10 10.73
C CYS A 197 -10.10 4.92 11.46
N GLN A 198 -9.94 3.81 12.17
CA GLN A 198 -8.70 3.52 12.89
C GLN A 198 -7.54 3.29 11.92
N ASP A 199 -7.78 2.55 10.84
CA ASP A 199 -6.79 2.33 9.79
C ASP A 199 -6.41 3.66 9.11
N ALA A 200 -7.39 4.50 8.79
CA ALA A 200 -7.17 5.85 8.23
C ALA A 200 -6.28 6.72 9.10
N LYS A 201 -6.58 6.79 10.39
CA LYS A 201 -5.76 7.50 11.36
C LYS A 201 -4.33 6.98 11.44
N GLN A 202 -4.17 5.65 11.51
CA GLN A 202 -2.85 5.03 11.59
C GLN A 202 -2.00 5.32 10.35
N THR A 203 -2.59 5.27 9.16
CA THR A 203 -1.88 5.60 7.93
C THR A 203 -1.54 7.08 7.84
N ALA A 204 -2.46 7.99 8.19
CA ALA A 204 -2.19 9.44 8.21
C ALA A 204 -1.02 9.79 9.13
N THR A 205 -1.04 9.26 10.36
CA THR A 205 0.04 9.43 11.35
C THR A 205 1.36 8.84 10.83
N SER A 206 1.34 7.65 10.23
CA SER A 206 2.54 6.99 9.72
C SER A 206 3.13 7.70 8.50
N PHE A 207 2.27 8.23 7.63
CA PHE A 207 2.67 9.01 6.48
C PHE A 207 3.31 10.34 6.90
N LYS A 208 2.73 11.04 7.88
CA LYS A 208 3.35 12.23 8.47
C LYS A 208 4.71 11.90 9.10
N ARG A 209 4.81 10.79 9.85
CA ARG A 209 6.09 10.34 10.41
C ARG A 209 7.14 10.07 9.32
N LEU A 210 6.74 9.51 8.19
CA LEU A 210 7.62 9.32 7.03
C LEU A 210 8.13 10.66 6.50
N GLN A 211 7.23 11.62 6.27
CA GLN A 211 7.58 12.96 5.81
C GLN A 211 8.54 13.68 6.77
N ASP A 212 8.22 13.64 8.07
CA ASP A 212 9.03 14.25 9.12
C ASP A 212 10.43 13.61 9.19
N PHE A 213 10.51 12.28 9.11
CA PHE A 213 11.78 11.56 9.12
C PHE A 213 12.62 11.83 7.88
N VAL A 214 12.01 11.87 6.69
CA VAL A 214 12.72 12.20 5.45
C VAL A 214 13.26 13.63 5.49
N ALA A 215 12.48 14.58 6.01
CA ALA A 215 12.90 15.98 6.11
C ALA A 215 13.97 16.20 7.19
N ASN A 216 13.88 15.48 8.31
CA ASN A 216 14.81 15.57 9.43
C ASN A 216 14.96 14.20 10.12
N PRO A 217 15.89 13.33 9.66
CA PRO A 217 16.03 11.97 10.16
C PRO A 217 16.32 11.88 11.66
N GLY A 218 16.93 12.92 12.24
CA GLY A 218 17.31 12.94 13.67
C GLY A 218 18.34 11.87 14.06
N ILE A 219 18.96 11.20 13.08
CA ILE A 219 19.96 10.15 13.24
C ILE A 219 21.12 10.39 12.28
N GLU A 220 22.25 9.74 12.54
CA GLU A 220 23.43 9.89 11.69
C GLU A 220 23.23 9.19 10.34
N MET A 221 23.46 9.94 9.27
CA MET A 221 23.39 9.44 7.91
C MET A 221 24.68 8.70 7.54
N GLY A 222 24.53 7.60 6.83
CA GLY A 222 25.59 6.71 6.37
C GLY A 222 24.97 5.63 5.49
N SER A 223 25.79 4.76 4.91
CA SER A 223 25.32 3.73 4.00
C SER A 223 25.52 2.31 4.56
N ASP A 224 24.67 1.92 5.51
CA ASP A 224 24.54 0.55 6.00
C ASP A 224 23.43 -0.19 5.23
N VAL A 225 23.68 -0.50 3.96
CA VAL A 225 22.73 -1.16 3.06
C VAL A 225 22.45 -2.59 3.55
N LYS A 226 23.48 -3.32 4.02
CA LYS A 226 23.33 -4.68 4.55
C LYS A 226 22.38 -4.70 5.74
N GLY A 227 22.56 -3.81 6.70
CA GLY A 227 21.66 -3.72 7.85
C GLY A 227 20.21 -3.42 7.46
N ALA A 228 20.00 -2.56 6.45
CA ALA A 228 18.66 -2.24 5.96
C ALA A 228 17.99 -3.44 5.27
N ILE A 229 18.73 -4.19 4.46
CA ILE A 229 18.25 -5.40 3.78
C ILE A 229 17.92 -6.48 4.81
N GLU A 230 18.83 -6.76 5.75
CA GLU A 230 18.63 -7.79 6.78
C GLU A 230 17.43 -7.49 7.68
N ALA A 231 17.28 -6.23 8.11
CA ALA A 231 16.11 -5.79 8.87
C ALA A 231 14.82 -5.99 8.07
N SER A 232 14.83 -5.63 6.78
CA SER A 232 13.66 -5.76 5.89
C SER A 232 13.28 -7.21 5.66
N LEU A 233 14.25 -8.09 5.39
CA LEU A 233 14.02 -9.51 5.19
C LEU A 233 13.47 -10.19 6.45
N LYS A 234 13.96 -9.83 7.64
CA LYS A 234 13.39 -10.31 8.91
C LYS A 234 11.93 -9.91 9.10
N ASN A 235 11.56 -8.70 8.67
CA ASN A 235 10.17 -8.24 8.72
C ASN A 235 9.29 -9.02 7.73
N LEU A 236 9.77 -9.25 6.51
CA LEU A 236 9.04 -10.05 5.51
C LEU A 236 8.90 -11.51 5.95
N ALA A 237 9.91 -12.09 6.60
CA ALA A 237 9.82 -13.43 7.19
C ALA A 237 8.73 -13.49 8.29
N THR A 238 8.65 -12.48 9.16
CA THR A 238 7.56 -12.36 10.14
C THR A 238 6.20 -12.30 9.45
N ALA A 239 6.07 -11.47 8.41
CA ALA A 239 4.82 -11.37 7.64
C ALA A 239 4.43 -12.69 6.96
N LYS A 240 5.42 -13.50 6.53
CA LYS A 240 5.19 -14.85 5.98
C LYS A 240 4.66 -15.83 7.01
N VAL A 241 5.14 -15.74 8.25
CA VAL A 241 4.64 -16.56 9.36
C VAL A 241 3.20 -16.18 9.70
N GLU A 242 2.89 -14.88 9.73
CA GLU A 242 1.54 -14.37 9.96
C GLU A 242 0.58 -14.69 8.81
N ASN A 243 1.06 -14.69 7.57
CA ASN A 243 0.30 -15.08 6.40
C ASN A 243 1.13 -15.97 5.45
N PRO A 244 1.02 -17.31 5.58
CA PRO A 244 1.78 -18.26 4.76
C PRO A 244 1.55 -18.13 3.25
N SER A 245 0.41 -17.59 2.83
CA SER A 245 0.09 -17.39 1.41
C SER A 245 0.65 -16.09 0.82
N ALA A 246 1.14 -15.17 1.66
CA ALA A 246 1.57 -13.85 1.24
C ALA A 246 2.65 -13.91 0.15
N ARG A 247 2.49 -13.03 -0.84
CA ARG A 247 3.51 -12.68 -1.83
C ARG A 247 4.36 -11.56 -1.26
N LEU A 248 5.66 -11.78 -1.20
CA LEU A 248 6.58 -10.88 -0.51
C LEU A 248 7.45 -10.16 -1.54
N THR A 249 7.57 -8.85 -1.39
CA THR A 249 8.43 -8.03 -2.23
C THR A 249 9.31 -7.14 -1.37
N LEU A 250 10.61 -7.12 -1.66
CA LEU A 250 11.57 -6.16 -1.14
C LEU A 250 11.95 -5.21 -2.28
N VAL A 251 11.61 -3.94 -2.15
CA VAL A 251 12.02 -2.93 -3.11
C VAL A 251 13.16 -2.12 -2.51
N ILE A 252 14.28 -1.99 -3.21
CA ILE A 252 15.47 -1.31 -2.70
C ILE A 252 15.78 -0.10 -3.59
N ALA A 253 15.43 1.09 -3.10
CA ALA A 253 15.77 2.36 -3.71
C ALA A 253 17.11 2.85 -3.15
N SER A 254 18.19 2.31 -3.72
CA SER A 254 19.58 2.55 -3.29
C SER A 254 20.54 2.34 -4.45
N ASP A 255 21.70 2.98 -4.39
CA ASP A 255 22.84 2.62 -5.23
C ASP A 255 23.54 1.32 -4.77
N MET A 256 23.05 0.73 -3.67
CA MET A 256 23.52 -0.49 -3.05
C MET A 256 24.95 -0.39 -2.50
N VAL A 257 25.54 0.81 -2.45
CA VAL A 257 26.91 1.00 -2.01
C VAL A 257 26.96 1.02 -0.49
N ASP A 258 27.30 -0.11 0.12
CA ASP A 258 27.47 -0.20 1.57
C ASP A 258 28.86 0.34 1.99
N GLU A 259 28.88 1.44 2.72
CA GLU A 259 30.09 2.12 3.20
C GLU A 259 30.37 1.88 4.69
N VAL A 260 29.44 1.27 5.41
CA VAL A 260 29.52 1.13 6.87
C VAL A 260 29.79 -0.30 7.30
N SER A 261 28.89 -1.22 6.94
CA SER A 261 28.95 -2.61 7.40
C SER A 261 29.94 -3.42 6.58
N LEU A 262 29.91 -3.23 5.26
CA LEU A 262 30.71 -3.99 4.32
C LEU A 262 31.88 -3.18 3.77
N THR A 263 31.82 -1.85 3.75
CA THR A 263 32.88 -0.99 3.18
C THR A 263 33.22 -1.35 1.71
N LEU A 264 32.20 -1.64 0.91
CA LEU A 264 32.31 -2.22 -0.43
C LEU A 264 33.24 -1.45 -1.38
N PRO A 265 33.20 -0.11 -1.49
CA PRO A 265 34.08 0.61 -2.42
C PRO A 265 35.56 0.27 -2.22
N ARG A 266 36.00 0.20 -0.95
CA ARG A 266 37.38 -0.13 -0.60
C ARG A 266 37.71 -1.58 -0.87
N ARG A 267 36.79 -2.50 -0.53
CA ARG A 267 37.00 -3.96 -0.65
C ARG A 267 36.97 -4.47 -2.08
N LEU A 268 36.14 -3.88 -2.95
CA LEU A 268 35.98 -4.33 -4.33
C LEU A 268 36.98 -3.68 -5.29
N THR A 269 37.71 -2.66 -4.86
CA THR A 269 38.70 -1.97 -5.71
C THR A 269 39.76 -2.95 -6.22
N GLY A 270 39.83 -3.12 -7.55
CA GLY A 270 40.81 -3.99 -8.20
C GLY A 270 40.49 -5.48 -8.18
N VAL A 271 39.32 -5.87 -7.65
CA VAL A 271 38.88 -7.26 -7.55
C VAL A 271 38.11 -7.68 -8.81
N ASP A 272 38.32 -8.91 -9.28
CA ASP A 272 37.57 -9.46 -10.42
C ASP A 272 36.18 -9.96 -10.03
N SER A 273 35.34 -10.30 -11.01
CA SER A 273 33.94 -10.70 -10.75
C SER A 273 33.81 -12.02 -9.97
N LYS A 274 34.77 -12.93 -10.09
CA LYS A 274 34.71 -14.23 -9.40
C LYS A 274 35.00 -14.04 -7.91
N ASP A 275 36.03 -13.26 -7.61
CA ASP A 275 36.43 -12.94 -6.24
C ASP A 275 35.36 -12.09 -5.55
N VAL A 276 34.74 -11.13 -6.26
CA VAL A 276 33.58 -10.36 -5.76
C VAL A 276 32.46 -11.29 -5.27
N CYS A 277 32.10 -12.30 -6.05
CA CYS A 277 31.06 -13.25 -5.67
C CYS A 277 31.46 -14.16 -4.51
N GLN A 278 32.72 -14.57 -4.43
CA GLN A 278 33.21 -15.33 -3.27
C GLN A 278 33.12 -14.51 -1.98
N MET A 279 33.49 -13.22 -2.04
CA MET A 279 33.35 -12.32 -0.89
C MET A 279 31.89 -12.16 -0.49
N ALA A 280 30.98 -11.98 -1.45
CA ALA A 280 29.54 -11.88 -1.19
C ALA A 280 28.97 -13.14 -0.51
N VAL A 281 29.35 -14.32 -1.00
CA VAL A 281 28.93 -15.61 -0.42
C VAL A 281 29.45 -15.77 1.01
N GLN A 282 30.72 -15.40 1.26
CA GLN A 282 31.31 -15.44 2.61
C GLN A 282 30.60 -14.48 3.57
N ASP A 283 30.30 -13.26 3.12
CA ASP A 283 29.64 -12.24 3.94
C ASP A 283 28.17 -12.58 4.23
N ALA A 284 27.47 -13.24 3.28
CA ALA A 284 26.12 -13.76 3.48
C ALA A 284 26.08 -14.93 4.48
N GLY A 285 27.16 -15.71 4.54
CA GLY A 285 27.28 -16.86 5.43
C GLY A 285 26.25 -17.95 5.15
N ASN A 286 25.93 -18.74 6.19
CA ASN A 286 24.87 -19.72 6.14
C ASN A 286 23.56 -19.06 6.56
N ALA A 287 22.74 -18.67 5.58
CA ALA A 287 21.40 -18.16 5.86
C ALA A 287 20.57 -19.23 6.59
N VAL A 288 20.12 -18.91 7.80
CA VAL A 288 19.25 -19.79 8.61
C VAL A 288 17.80 -19.72 8.13
N ASN A 289 17.43 -18.62 7.47
CA ASN A 289 16.10 -18.37 6.96
C ASN A 289 16.07 -18.58 5.44
N ASP A 290 15.03 -19.25 4.95
CA ASP A 290 14.75 -19.39 3.52
C ASP A 290 14.01 -18.16 3.00
N TYR A 291 14.67 -17.36 2.15
CA TYR A 291 14.08 -16.19 1.50
C TYR A 291 13.64 -16.44 0.05
N SER A 292 13.55 -17.70 -0.39
CA SER A 292 13.17 -18.08 -1.76
C SER A 292 11.80 -17.58 -2.23
N SER A 293 10.92 -17.22 -1.28
CA SER A 293 9.60 -16.65 -1.57
C SER A 293 9.58 -15.12 -1.69
N VAL A 294 10.72 -14.45 -1.51
CA VAL A 294 10.85 -12.99 -1.62
C VAL A 294 11.28 -12.61 -3.03
N ASN A 295 10.55 -11.68 -3.65
CA ASN A 295 10.97 -11.02 -4.88
C ASN A 295 11.72 -9.74 -4.51
N VAL A 296 12.85 -9.48 -5.16
CA VAL A 296 13.60 -8.24 -4.98
C VAL A 296 13.50 -7.38 -6.25
N VAL A 297 13.21 -6.10 -6.04
CA VAL A 297 13.29 -5.08 -7.09
C VAL A 297 14.28 -4.02 -6.64
N ILE A 298 15.37 -3.85 -7.37
CA ILE A 298 16.34 -2.79 -7.11
C ILE A 298 15.99 -1.62 -8.05
N VAL A 299 15.82 -0.43 -7.48
CA VAL A 299 15.48 0.78 -8.21
C VAL A 299 16.49 1.89 -7.96
N GLY A 300 16.72 2.72 -8.98
CA GLY A 300 17.61 3.86 -8.84
C GLY A 300 19.07 3.50 -8.57
N ALA A 301 19.51 2.27 -8.87
CA ALA A 301 20.89 1.81 -8.64
C ALA A 301 21.95 2.69 -9.33
N ARG A 302 21.56 3.38 -10.41
CA ARG A 302 22.43 4.29 -11.17
C ARG A 302 22.28 5.76 -10.76
N ASN A 303 21.40 6.08 -9.80
CA ASN A 303 21.27 7.43 -9.21
C ASN A 303 22.32 7.64 -8.11
N SER A 304 23.59 7.39 -8.44
CA SER A 304 24.71 7.41 -7.51
C SER A 304 25.74 8.47 -7.89
N LYS A 305 26.48 8.95 -6.89
CA LYS A 305 27.68 9.79 -7.07
C LYS A 305 28.96 8.94 -7.25
N VAL A 306 28.85 7.62 -7.10
CA VAL A 306 29.95 6.66 -7.25
C VAL A 306 30.22 6.36 -8.73
N ASN A 307 31.48 6.05 -9.07
CA ASN A 307 31.84 5.73 -10.45
C ASN A 307 31.20 4.42 -10.93
N THR A 308 30.95 4.33 -12.24
CA THR A 308 30.22 3.20 -12.86
C THR A 308 30.90 1.85 -12.67
N LYS A 309 32.24 1.78 -12.72
CA LYS A 309 32.98 0.53 -12.53
C LYS A 309 32.74 -0.04 -11.12
N THR A 310 32.78 0.81 -10.09
CA THR A 310 32.50 0.39 -8.72
C THR A 310 31.04 -0.06 -8.58
N LEU A 311 30.09 0.63 -9.23
CA LEU A 311 28.68 0.22 -9.24
C LEU A 311 28.48 -1.17 -9.86
N ASP A 312 29.17 -1.49 -10.96
CA ASP A 312 29.07 -2.81 -11.58
C ASP A 312 29.59 -3.93 -10.65
N GLN A 313 30.67 -3.65 -9.91
CA GLN A 313 31.20 -4.58 -8.91
C GLN A 313 30.25 -4.74 -7.71
N VAL A 314 29.63 -3.64 -7.25
CA VAL A 314 28.62 -3.65 -6.17
C VAL A 314 27.39 -4.43 -6.61
N GLN A 315 26.93 -4.25 -7.84
CA GLN A 315 25.81 -4.99 -8.42
C GLN A 315 26.10 -6.50 -8.47
N ALA A 316 27.30 -6.89 -8.93
CA ALA A 316 27.74 -8.27 -8.92
C ALA A 316 27.82 -8.86 -7.51
N TYR A 317 28.33 -8.07 -6.55
CA TYR A 317 28.38 -8.45 -5.13
C TYR A 317 26.98 -8.78 -4.61
N TRP A 318 26.02 -7.86 -4.76
CA TRP A 318 24.67 -8.06 -4.22
C TRP A 318 23.89 -9.16 -4.93
N THR A 319 24.10 -9.34 -6.23
CA THR A 319 23.52 -10.48 -6.96
C THR A 319 23.96 -11.80 -6.33
N CYS A 320 25.25 -11.95 -6.06
CA CYS A 320 25.80 -13.15 -5.44
C CYS A 320 25.39 -13.29 -3.97
N TYR A 321 25.31 -12.19 -3.21
CA TYR A 321 24.83 -12.16 -1.83
C TYR A 321 23.36 -12.62 -1.73
N LEU A 322 22.47 -12.03 -2.54
CA LEU A 322 21.03 -12.33 -2.52
C LEU A 322 20.76 -13.78 -2.95
N ASN A 323 21.46 -14.26 -3.97
CA ASN A 323 21.38 -15.67 -4.38
C ASN A 323 21.83 -16.62 -3.25
N GLN A 324 22.90 -16.28 -2.53
CA GLN A 324 23.41 -17.10 -1.42
C GLN A 324 22.39 -17.25 -0.28
N ILE A 325 21.58 -16.21 -0.04
CA ILE A 325 20.51 -16.26 0.97
C ILE A 325 19.17 -16.80 0.42
N GLY A 326 19.18 -17.36 -0.80
CA GLY A 326 18.04 -18.04 -1.41
C GLY A 326 17.13 -17.16 -2.27
N ILE A 327 17.42 -15.87 -2.42
CA ILE A 327 16.61 -14.97 -3.26
C ILE A 327 17.08 -15.09 -4.72
N THR A 328 16.25 -15.72 -5.54
CA THR A 328 16.58 -15.95 -6.97
C THR A 328 15.85 -15.01 -7.92
N ASN A 329 14.78 -14.33 -7.46
CA ASN A 329 14.01 -13.41 -8.29
C ASN A 329 14.40 -11.96 -7.98
N VAL A 330 15.47 -11.50 -8.61
CA VAL A 330 15.98 -10.12 -8.51
C VAL A 330 15.78 -9.43 -9.85
N THR A 331 15.12 -8.27 -9.84
CA THR A 331 14.92 -7.43 -11.03
C THR A 331 15.44 -6.02 -10.77
N GLU A 332 15.95 -5.37 -11.82
CA GLU A 332 16.39 -3.98 -11.77
C GLU A 332 15.49 -3.11 -12.63
N GLN A 333 15.08 -1.96 -12.09
CA GLN A 333 14.24 -0.99 -12.78
C GLN A 333 14.78 0.43 -12.58
N SER A 334 14.51 1.32 -13.53
CA SER A 334 14.89 2.74 -13.42
C SER A 334 14.04 3.47 -12.36
N ASP A 335 12.78 3.09 -12.26
CA ASP A 335 11.75 3.62 -11.37
C ASP A 335 10.64 2.58 -11.20
N LEU A 336 9.74 2.79 -10.23
CA LEU A 336 8.57 1.94 -10.00
C LEU A 336 7.30 2.43 -10.75
N SER A 337 7.41 3.29 -11.76
CA SER A 337 6.22 3.78 -12.46
C SER A 337 5.52 2.61 -13.19
N GLY A 338 4.33 2.25 -12.72
CA GLY A 338 3.56 1.12 -13.25
C GLY A 338 3.66 -0.19 -12.45
N PHE A 339 4.29 -0.17 -11.27
CA PHE A 339 4.25 -1.28 -10.29
C PHE A 339 3.07 -1.15 -9.30
#